data_AF-A0A7Y5VXZ0-F1
#
_entry.id   AF-A0A7Y5VXZ0-F1
#
_cell.length_a   1.000
_cell.length_b   1.000
_cell.length_c   1.000
_cell.angle_alpha   90.00
_cell.angle_beta   90.00
_cell.angle_gamma   90.00
#
_symmetry.space_group_name_H-M   'P 1'
#
loop_
_entity.id
_entity.type
_entity.pdbx_description
1 polymer ?
#
loop_
_entity_poly.entity_id
_entity_poly.type
_entity_poly.pdbx_seq_one_letter_code
_entity_poly.pdbx_strand_id
1 'polypeptide(L)'
;MNLSRWIAALAATLITATALAHNTEFRRVCLLTGMQEVPPNASNADGCGAFVIDPINNKITYRIVVTNLSGAETAATIHGPAVPGANGPVLFALPLGAAKSGVITYPQSQEDLVLSAKMYVNIATNAFPAGEVRGQIVTHVASIDAAQEVPANGSGARGFGLFMYDNVANTLDYYIAYAGLSAAETAAHIHGFARIGVNAGVKHTLPAGNLKVGTWNFTDADEENLWNGMTYVNIHSTNFPGGEIRGQIVSTVVPIDGTQEVPANGSPGVGCGFVSLDLAGNNLAYDVRYANLTSAETAAHIHGFGGPTQNAGIKHTLPAGARKLGNWAYGAVQSDENLIKAGLTYFNIHTTNFPGGEIRGQLRPPFLPYCPADFNDDRFVNGDDFDDWASLFDAGALSADLNFDGFVNGDDFDFFAEHFESGC
;
A
#
# COMPACT_ATOMS: atom_id res chain seq x y z
N MET A 1 16.27 -61.11 50.65
CA MET A 1 15.38 -61.77 49.65
C MET A 1 15.31 -60.87 48.43
N ASN A 2 15.71 -61.41 47.27
CA ASN A 2 15.66 -60.76 45.96
C ASN A 2 14.23 -60.43 45.52
N LEU A 3 14.06 -59.36 44.74
CA LEU A 3 13.45 -59.32 43.39
C LEU A 3 13.34 -57.84 42.95
N SER A 4 14.16 -57.35 42.03
CA SER A 4 13.95 -57.33 40.57
C SER A 4 13.16 -56.10 40.07
N ARG A 5 13.79 -55.24 39.25
CA ARG A 5 13.45 -55.00 37.82
C ARG A 5 13.95 -53.63 37.32
N TRP A 6 14.76 -53.72 36.26
CA TRP A 6 15.03 -52.82 35.14
C TRP A 6 14.01 -51.71 34.87
N ILE A 7 14.47 -50.54 34.37
CA ILE A 7 14.16 -50.02 33.01
C ILE A 7 14.79 -48.61 32.79
N ALA A 8 15.38 -48.48 31.58
CA ALA A 8 15.63 -47.30 30.74
C ALA A 8 16.41 -46.09 31.28
N ALA A 9 17.65 -45.94 30.77
CA ALA A 9 18.26 -44.64 30.57
C ALA A 9 17.49 -43.90 29.45
N LEU A 10 16.81 -42.81 29.81
CA LEU A 10 16.25 -41.88 28.84
C LEU A 10 17.40 -40.97 28.37
N ALA A 11 17.87 -41.16 27.14
CA ALA A 11 18.68 -40.14 26.48
C ALA A 11 17.74 -38.99 26.11
N ALA A 12 17.82 -37.89 26.87
CA ALA A 12 17.19 -36.64 26.48
C ALA A 12 18.03 -36.04 25.35
N THR A 13 17.64 -36.29 24.11
CA THR A 13 18.12 -35.52 22.96
C THR A 13 17.55 -34.11 23.12
N LEU A 14 18.42 -33.17 23.47
CA LEU A 14 18.10 -31.75 23.49
C LEU A 14 17.93 -31.32 22.03
N ILE A 15 16.69 -31.34 21.51
CA ILE A 15 16.36 -30.65 20.27
C ILE A 15 16.36 -29.16 20.65
N THR A 16 17.44 -28.46 20.34
CA THR A 16 17.39 -27.00 20.26
C THR A 16 16.46 -26.67 19.10
N ALA A 17 15.22 -26.32 19.40
CA ALA A 17 14.37 -25.62 18.45
C ALA A 17 15.05 -24.28 18.15
N THR A 18 15.83 -24.23 17.07
CA THR A 18 16.07 -22.98 16.39
C THR A 18 14.73 -22.58 15.81
N ALA A 19 14.05 -21.62 16.42
CA ALA A 19 12.99 -20.90 15.75
C ALA A 19 13.61 -20.28 14.48
N LEU A 20 13.30 -20.87 13.32
CA LEU A 20 13.59 -20.24 12.04
C LEU A 20 12.64 -19.06 11.92
N ALA A 21 13.19 -17.91 11.55
CA ALA A 21 12.48 -16.64 11.57
C ALA A 21 11.45 -16.62 10.44
N HIS A 22 10.18 -16.51 10.82
CA HIS A 22 9.05 -16.31 9.92
C HIS A 22 9.29 -15.08 9.04
N ASN A 23 9.21 -15.23 7.72
CA ASN A 23 9.53 -14.21 6.71
C ASN A 23 8.41 -13.14 6.63
N THR A 24 8.09 -12.51 7.76
CA THR A 24 7.11 -11.41 7.83
C THR A 24 7.70 -10.13 7.28
N GLU A 25 7.61 -9.94 5.96
CA GLU A 25 7.74 -8.62 5.40
C GLU A 25 6.53 -7.75 5.78
N PHE A 26 6.78 -6.54 6.27
CA PHE A 26 5.73 -5.55 6.50
C PHE A 26 5.69 -4.54 5.35
N ARG A 27 4.49 -4.30 4.81
CA ARG A 27 4.28 -3.22 3.84
C ARG A 27 3.86 -1.93 4.54
N ARG A 28 4.40 -0.82 4.05
CA ARG A 28 3.98 0.54 4.44
C ARG A 28 3.88 1.41 3.21
N VAL A 29 3.14 2.49 3.34
CA VAL A 29 2.93 3.47 2.28
C VAL A 29 3.06 4.87 2.83
N CYS A 30 3.25 5.83 1.94
CA CYS A 30 3.08 7.23 2.28
C CYS A 30 2.44 8.01 1.13
N LEU A 31 1.76 9.09 1.49
CA LEU A 31 1.28 10.13 0.60
C LEU A 31 2.08 11.39 0.96
N LEU A 32 2.73 12.04 0.00
CA LEU A 32 3.53 13.24 0.21
C LEU A 32 2.75 14.48 -0.23
N THR A 33 2.62 15.46 0.65
CA THR A 33 1.96 16.75 0.35
C THR A 33 2.63 17.88 1.13
N GLY A 34 2.53 19.11 0.64
CA GLY A 34 2.94 20.30 1.40
C GLY A 34 2.12 20.53 2.68
N MET A 35 0.89 20.02 2.72
CA MET A 35 0.00 20.11 3.89
C MET A 35 0.50 19.32 5.11
N GLN A 36 1.40 18.37 4.90
CA GLN A 36 1.96 17.53 5.95
C GLN A 36 3.24 18.10 6.57
N GLU A 37 3.84 19.13 5.98
CA GLU A 37 5.00 19.83 6.52
C GLU A 37 4.69 20.48 7.87
N VAL A 38 5.73 20.78 8.65
CA VAL A 38 5.61 21.41 9.96
C VAL A 38 6.46 22.69 10.00
N PRO A 39 5.86 23.88 9.80
CA PRO A 39 4.44 24.13 9.51
C PRO A 39 4.02 23.75 8.08
N PRO A 40 2.72 23.52 7.82
CA PRO A 40 2.20 23.21 6.49
C PRO A 40 2.51 24.33 5.47
N ASN A 41 2.76 23.95 4.21
CA ASN A 41 2.97 24.88 3.12
C ASN A 41 1.94 24.69 1.99
N ALA A 42 1.92 25.63 1.04
CA ALA A 42 0.95 25.68 -0.06
C ALA A 42 1.50 25.10 -1.38
N SER A 43 2.52 24.23 -1.34
CA SER A 43 3.01 23.59 -2.56
C SER A 43 1.91 22.75 -3.23
N ASN A 44 1.91 22.78 -4.56
CA ASN A 44 1.10 21.91 -5.40
C ASN A 44 1.81 20.58 -5.72
N ALA A 45 2.99 20.37 -5.15
CA ALA A 45 3.71 19.12 -5.26
C ALA A 45 2.98 18.02 -4.50
N ASP A 46 2.86 16.88 -5.16
CA ASP A 46 2.26 15.67 -4.62
C ASP A 46 3.25 14.52 -4.84
N GLY A 47 3.19 13.49 -4.00
CA GLY A 47 3.97 12.29 -4.18
C GLY A 47 3.40 11.12 -3.41
N CYS A 48 4.02 9.96 -3.59
CA CYS A 48 3.69 8.77 -2.84
C CYS A 48 4.91 7.87 -2.71
N GLY A 49 4.84 6.94 -1.76
CA GLY A 49 5.86 5.91 -1.58
C GLY A 49 5.26 4.59 -1.14
N ALA A 50 5.98 3.52 -1.48
CA ALA A 50 5.74 2.17 -1.02
C ALA A 50 7.03 1.61 -0.42
N PHE A 51 6.90 0.89 0.69
CA PHE A 51 7.98 0.35 1.49
C PHE A 51 7.70 -1.11 1.82
N VAL A 52 8.75 -1.92 1.76
CA VAL A 52 8.78 -3.31 2.21
C VAL A 52 9.84 -3.38 3.29
N ILE A 53 9.43 -3.72 4.50
CA ILE A 53 10.27 -3.83 5.68
C ILE A 53 10.48 -5.31 5.94
N ASP A 54 11.72 -5.74 5.86
CA ASP A 54 12.16 -7.09 6.19
C ASP A 54 12.88 -7.02 7.55
N PRO A 55 12.22 -7.45 8.65
CA PRO A 55 12.79 -7.43 9.98
C PRO A 55 13.87 -8.50 10.20
N ILE A 56 13.84 -9.59 9.43
CA ILE A 56 14.85 -10.65 9.52
C ILE A 56 16.20 -10.11 9.08
N ASN A 57 16.23 -9.40 7.95
CA ASN A 57 17.46 -8.87 7.36
C ASN A 57 17.69 -7.39 7.68
N ASN A 58 16.83 -6.80 8.51
CA ASN A 58 16.77 -5.38 8.84
C ASN A 58 16.84 -4.48 7.60
N LYS A 59 16.03 -4.78 6.57
CA LYS A 59 15.99 -4.02 5.32
C LYS A 59 14.70 -3.24 5.19
N ILE A 60 14.80 -2.07 4.56
CA ILE A 60 13.64 -1.34 4.03
C ILE A 60 13.89 -1.14 2.54
N THR A 61 13.20 -1.90 1.71
CA THR A 61 13.13 -1.65 0.27
C THR A 61 12.08 -0.60 0.02
N TYR A 62 12.43 0.48 -0.67
CA TYR A 62 11.52 1.59 -0.90
C TYR A 62 11.47 2.00 -2.37
N ARG A 63 10.32 2.55 -2.76
CA ARG A 63 10.17 3.36 -3.95
C ARG A 63 9.30 4.57 -3.62
N ILE A 64 9.75 5.76 -4.00
CA ILE A 64 9.09 7.03 -3.74
C ILE A 64 9.11 7.82 -5.04
N VAL A 65 7.99 8.46 -5.36
CA VAL A 65 7.88 9.37 -6.50
C VAL A 65 7.27 10.69 -6.07
N VAL A 66 7.70 11.77 -6.72
CA VAL A 66 7.23 13.13 -6.48
C VAL A 66 6.98 13.86 -7.79
N THR A 67 5.89 14.61 -7.84
CA THR A 67 5.41 15.38 -8.99
C THR A 67 5.29 16.85 -8.62
N ASN A 68 5.36 17.72 -9.62
CA ASN A 68 5.03 19.15 -9.50
C ASN A 68 5.81 19.92 -8.41
N LEU A 69 7.04 19.48 -8.10
CA LEU A 69 7.96 20.27 -7.25
C LEU A 69 8.16 21.66 -7.85
N SER A 70 8.08 22.67 -6.99
CA SER A 70 8.17 24.10 -7.36
C SER A 70 9.58 24.58 -7.68
N GLY A 71 10.59 23.74 -7.45
CA GLY A 71 11.98 24.04 -7.74
C GLY A 71 12.85 22.79 -7.79
N ALA A 72 14.14 22.99 -8.07
CA ALA A 72 15.11 21.91 -8.04
C ALA A 72 15.20 21.32 -6.63
N GLU A 73 15.20 19.98 -6.59
CA GLU A 73 15.35 19.21 -5.37
C GLU A 73 16.76 19.40 -4.77
N THR A 74 16.83 19.71 -3.48
CA THR A 74 18.09 19.96 -2.76
C THR A 74 18.39 18.89 -1.71
N ALA A 75 17.37 18.23 -1.18
CA ALA A 75 17.51 17.11 -0.27
C ALA A 75 16.30 16.17 -0.34
N ALA A 76 16.57 14.89 -0.11
CA ALA A 76 15.57 13.86 0.09
C ALA A 76 15.98 13.00 1.27
N THR A 77 15.13 12.88 2.28
CA THR A 77 15.50 12.25 3.55
C THR A 77 14.34 11.50 4.18
N ILE A 78 14.66 10.46 4.96
CA ILE A 78 13.74 9.86 5.92
C ILE A 78 14.13 10.35 7.31
N HIS A 79 13.15 10.83 8.06
CA HIS A 79 13.29 11.35 9.40
C HIS A 79 12.57 10.49 10.43
N GLY A 80 12.95 10.61 11.71
CA GLY A 80 12.26 10.00 12.84
C GLY A 80 13.16 9.91 14.08
N PRO A 81 12.64 9.49 15.25
CA PRO A 81 11.23 9.18 15.54
C PRO A 81 10.37 10.44 15.59
N ALA A 82 9.22 10.42 14.90
CA ALA A 82 8.20 11.48 14.98
C ALA A 82 6.80 10.95 14.63
N VAL A 83 5.82 11.30 15.46
CA VAL A 83 4.40 11.10 15.15
C VAL A 83 3.93 12.09 14.07
N PRO A 84 2.79 11.85 13.41
CA PRO A 84 2.18 12.83 12.51
C PRO A 84 2.07 14.23 13.14
N GLY A 85 2.50 15.26 12.40
CA GLY A 85 2.52 16.65 12.87
C GLY A 85 3.72 17.05 13.74
N ALA A 86 4.70 16.15 13.94
CA ALA A 86 5.95 16.44 14.64
C ALA A 86 7.17 16.26 13.72
N ASN A 87 8.25 16.97 14.04
CA ASN A 87 9.55 16.85 13.38
C ASN A 87 10.48 15.89 14.14
N GLY A 88 11.29 15.14 13.39
CA GLY A 88 12.35 14.28 13.90
C GLY A 88 13.68 14.55 13.19
N PRO A 89 14.82 14.06 13.73
CA PRO A 89 16.11 14.16 13.05
C PRO A 89 16.14 13.32 11.76
N VAL A 90 17.10 13.59 10.88
CA VAL A 90 17.36 12.77 9.70
C VAL A 90 17.92 11.42 10.13
N LEU A 91 17.33 10.34 9.63
CA LEU A 91 17.80 8.97 9.81
C LEU A 91 18.55 8.47 8.58
N PHE A 92 17.98 8.71 7.39
CA PHE A 92 18.52 8.21 6.13
C PHE A 92 18.47 9.28 5.04
N ALA A 93 19.51 9.36 4.23
CA ALA A 93 19.51 10.12 2.99
C ALA A 93 18.96 9.27 1.84
N LEU A 94 18.24 9.89 0.93
CA LEU A 94 17.68 9.29 -0.28
C LEU A 94 18.33 9.93 -1.52
N PRO A 95 18.38 9.23 -2.66
CA PRO A 95 18.81 9.85 -3.91
C PRO A 95 17.86 10.99 -4.32
N LEU A 96 18.37 12.00 -5.01
CA LEU A 96 17.55 13.05 -5.62
C LEU A 96 16.94 12.55 -6.93
N GLY A 97 15.87 13.20 -7.39
CA GLY A 97 15.16 12.91 -8.63
C GLY A 97 13.68 12.64 -8.42
N ALA A 98 12.87 12.78 -9.49
CA ALA A 98 11.43 12.60 -9.42
C ALA A 98 11.02 11.18 -8.96
N ALA A 99 11.82 10.17 -9.27
CA ALA A 99 11.70 8.81 -8.75
C ALA A 99 12.93 8.45 -7.92
N LYS A 100 12.70 7.75 -6.82
CA LYS A 100 13.71 7.30 -5.86
C LYS A 100 13.43 5.86 -5.51
N SER A 101 14.43 5.01 -5.56
CA SER A 101 14.30 3.62 -5.11
C SER A 101 15.61 3.13 -4.53
N GLY A 102 15.52 2.22 -3.56
CA GLY A 102 16.70 1.61 -2.99
C GLY A 102 16.36 0.69 -1.83
N VAL A 103 17.42 0.25 -1.16
CA VAL A 103 17.34 -0.58 0.04
C VAL A 103 18.12 0.12 1.14
N ILE A 104 17.45 0.38 2.26
CA ILE A 104 18.06 0.86 3.50
C ILE A 104 18.34 -0.35 4.39
N THR A 105 19.48 -0.36 5.06
CA THR A 105 19.72 -1.29 6.18
C THR A 105 19.59 -0.51 7.47
N TYR A 106 18.76 -0.96 8.40
CA TYR A 106 18.58 -0.32 9.70
C TYR A 106 19.24 -1.15 10.82
N PRO A 107 19.73 -0.53 11.90
CA PRO A 107 20.13 -1.27 13.09
C PRO A 107 18.92 -1.87 13.79
N GLN A 108 19.00 -3.11 14.28
CA GLN A 108 17.92 -3.77 15.05
C GLN A 108 17.30 -2.89 16.15
N SER A 109 18.11 -2.03 16.81
CA SER A 109 17.64 -1.09 17.83
C SER A 109 16.67 -0.01 17.32
N GLN A 110 16.53 0.14 15.99
CA GLN A 110 15.58 1.05 15.34
C GLN A 110 14.34 0.32 14.82
N GLU A 111 14.21 -0.99 15.00
CA GLU A 111 13.08 -1.77 14.47
C GLU A 111 11.72 -1.24 14.92
N ASP A 112 11.56 -0.99 16.23
CA ASP A 112 10.31 -0.44 16.77
C ASP A 112 9.93 0.88 16.09
N LEU A 113 10.92 1.73 15.78
CA LEU A 113 10.72 2.98 15.06
C LEU A 113 10.26 2.73 13.63
N VAL A 114 10.87 1.76 12.95
CA VAL A 114 10.52 1.36 11.59
C VAL A 114 9.09 0.81 11.51
N LEU A 115 8.67 0.03 12.50
CA LEU A 115 7.37 -0.63 12.52
C LEU A 115 6.22 0.26 13.05
N SER A 116 6.51 1.21 13.95
CA SER A 116 5.50 2.02 14.68
C SER A 116 5.05 3.31 13.98
N ALA A 117 5.20 3.40 12.65
CA ALA A 117 4.82 4.59 11.86
C ALA A 117 5.43 5.91 12.36
N LYS A 118 6.61 5.86 12.98
CA LYS A 118 7.33 7.03 13.52
C LYS A 118 8.38 7.58 12.54
N MET A 119 8.32 7.18 11.27
CA MET A 119 9.17 7.70 10.22
C MET A 119 8.36 8.48 9.17
N TYR A 120 8.99 9.47 8.56
CA TYR A 120 8.40 10.21 7.45
C TYR A 120 9.46 10.54 6.39
N VAL A 121 9.02 10.60 5.13
CA VAL A 121 9.80 11.15 4.03
C VAL A 121 9.64 12.66 4.01
N ASN A 122 10.73 13.38 3.76
CA ASN A 122 10.74 14.82 3.51
C ASN A 122 11.56 15.10 2.24
N ILE A 123 11.01 15.91 1.35
CA ILE A 123 11.64 16.30 0.09
C ILE A 123 11.75 17.82 0.09
N ALA A 124 12.97 18.33 0.08
CA ALA A 124 13.25 19.76 0.09
C ALA A 124 13.66 20.26 -1.30
N THR A 125 13.32 21.50 -1.58
CA THR A 125 13.71 22.19 -2.82
C THR A 125 14.31 23.55 -2.51
N ASN A 126 14.84 24.23 -3.53
CA ASN A 126 15.29 25.62 -3.38
C ASN A 126 14.17 26.57 -2.89
N ALA A 127 12.91 26.30 -3.25
CA ALA A 127 11.77 27.11 -2.84
C ALA A 127 11.31 26.81 -1.41
N PHE A 128 11.50 25.56 -0.96
CA PHE A 128 11.16 25.11 0.38
C PHE A 128 12.34 24.37 1.03
N PRO A 129 13.34 25.10 1.57
CA PRO A 129 14.58 24.50 2.08
C PRO A 129 14.39 23.60 3.31
N ALA A 130 13.30 23.77 4.05
CA ALA A 130 12.95 22.95 5.20
C ALA A 130 12.12 21.70 4.85
N GLY A 131 11.68 21.57 3.58
CA GLY A 131 10.73 20.56 3.12
C GLY A 131 9.62 21.17 2.28
N GLU A 132 9.52 20.77 1.02
CA GLU A 132 8.40 21.09 0.13
C GLU A 132 7.23 20.13 0.35
N VAL A 133 7.51 18.82 0.44
CA VAL A 133 6.50 17.79 0.70
C VAL A 133 6.98 16.78 1.74
N ARG A 134 6.05 16.44 2.65
CA ARG A 134 6.23 15.44 3.71
C ARG A 134 5.20 14.33 3.56
N GLY A 135 5.61 13.09 3.84
CA GLY A 135 4.72 11.93 3.88
C GLY A 135 5.07 10.99 5.02
N GLN A 136 4.16 10.82 5.98
CA GLN A 136 4.34 9.83 7.05
C GLN A 136 4.31 8.41 6.46
N ILE A 137 5.23 7.54 6.91
CA ILE A 137 5.26 6.13 6.54
C ILE A 137 4.30 5.38 7.48
N VAL A 138 3.17 4.92 6.93
CA VAL A 138 2.02 4.38 7.66
C VAL A 138 1.46 3.13 6.96
N THR A 139 0.45 2.49 7.55
CA THR A 139 -0.19 1.32 6.91
C THR A 139 -1.17 1.71 5.80
N HIS A 140 -1.92 2.81 5.98
CA HIS A 140 -2.89 3.28 5.00
C HIS A 140 -2.85 4.80 4.86
N VAL A 141 -3.24 5.28 3.70
CA VAL A 141 -3.39 6.70 3.39
C VAL A 141 -4.72 6.97 2.70
N ALA A 142 -5.16 8.22 2.73
CA ALA A 142 -6.25 8.71 1.89
C ALA A 142 -5.82 10.03 1.25
N SER A 143 -5.86 10.12 -0.08
CA SER A 143 -5.88 11.42 -0.77
C SER A 143 -7.33 11.88 -0.81
N ILE A 144 -7.64 13.06 -0.27
CA ILE A 144 -9.02 13.52 -0.06
C ILE A 144 -9.31 14.70 -0.98
N ASP A 145 -10.29 14.57 -1.88
CA ASP A 145 -10.70 15.62 -2.80
C ASP A 145 -12.17 15.48 -3.23
N ALA A 146 -12.68 16.52 -3.90
CA ALA A 146 -14.06 16.60 -4.37
C ALA A 146 -14.39 15.65 -5.54
N ALA A 147 -13.38 15.19 -6.27
CA ALA A 147 -13.59 14.33 -7.44
C ALA A 147 -13.92 12.88 -7.05
N GLN A 148 -13.61 12.48 -5.81
CA GLN A 148 -13.99 11.17 -5.27
C GLN A 148 -15.41 11.15 -4.69
N GLU A 149 -16.05 12.31 -4.50
CA GLU A 149 -17.45 12.36 -4.07
C GLU A 149 -18.39 11.67 -5.07
N VAL A 150 -19.54 11.22 -4.59
CA VAL A 150 -20.55 10.54 -5.42
C VAL A 150 -21.91 11.21 -5.24
N PRO A 151 -22.33 12.08 -6.18
CA PRO A 151 -21.60 12.52 -7.38
C PRO A 151 -20.43 13.47 -7.06
N ALA A 152 -19.43 13.51 -7.95
CA ALA A 152 -18.31 14.44 -7.83
C ALA A 152 -18.79 15.90 -7.86
N ASN A 153 -18.12 16.77 -7.11
CA ASN A 153 -18.44 18.20 -7.07
C ASN A 153 -17.24 19.08 -7.45
N GLY A 154 -17.47 20.39 -7.55
CA GLY A 154 -16.48 21.36 -8.03
C GLY A 154 -15.61 22.01 -6.95
N SER A 155 -15.63 21.52 -5.71
CA SER A 155 -14.84 22.12 -4.65
C SER A 155 -13.34 22.00 -4.93
N GLY A 156 -12.60 23.08 -4.61
CA GLY A 156 -11.14 23.10 -4.63
C GLY A 156 -10.50 22.59 -3.34
N ALA A 157 -11.31 22.16 -2.37
CA ALA A 157 -10.84 21.63 -1.10
C ALA A 157 -9.99 20.38 -1.31
N ARG A 158 -8.95 20.25 -0.48
CA ARG A 158 -8.04 19.11 -0.48
C ARG A 158 -7.78 18.67 0.95
N GLY A 159 -7.45 17.40 1.11
CA GLY A 159 -6.99 16.87 2.38
C GLY A 159 -6.18 15.61 2.21
N PHE A 160 -5.71 15.12 3.35
CA PHE A 160 -5.05 13.83 3.44
C PHE A 160 -5.50 13.13 4.73
N GLY A 161 -5.45 11.80 4.70
CA GLY A 161 -5.57 10.94 5.87
C GLY A 161 -4.34 10.04 5.99
N LEU A 162 -3.84 9.88 7.21
CA LEU A 162 -2.79 8.96 7.58
C LEU A 162 -3.38 7.99 8.60
N PHE A 163 -3.18 6.69 8.40
CA PHE A 163 -3.77 5.69 9.28
C PHE A 163 -2.77 4.60 9.66
N MET A 164 -2.75 4.29 10.96
CA MET A 164 -2.00 3.16 11.50
C MET A 164 -3.00 2.10 11.95
N TYR A 165 -2.94 0.97 11.26
CA TYR A 165 -3.76 -0.21 11.50
C TYR A 165 -3.00 -1.19 12.40
N ASP A 166 -3.68 -1.70 13.41
CA ASP A 166 -3.20 -2.73 14.34
C ASP A 166 -4.28 -3.82 14.45
N ASN A 167 -4.03 -4.99 13.87
CA ASN A 167 -4.93 -6.15 13.94
C ASN A 167 -4.88 -6.89 15.27
N VAL A 168 -3.82 -6.71 16.07
CA VAL A 168 -3.75 -7.33 17.39
C VAL A 168 -4.66 -6.57 18.36
N ALA A 169 -4.65 -5.24 18.27
CA ALA A 169 -5.49 -4.37 19.08
C ALA A 169 -6.86 -4.06 18.46
N ASN A 170 -7.08 -4.42 17.19
CA ASN A 170 -8.23 -4.01 16.38
C ASN A 170 -8.46 -2.51 16.36
N THR A 171 -7.40 -1.75 16.14
CA THR A 171 -7.43 -0.28 16.12
C THR A 171 -6.95 0.31 14.81
N LEU A 172 -7.63 1.38 14.39
CA LEU A 172 -7.20 2.26 13.32
C LEU A 172 -6.98 3.66 13.89
N ASP A 173 -5.72 3.98 14.19
CA ASP A 173 -5.33 5.34 14.54
C ASP A 173 -5.39 6.21 13.29
N TYR A 174 -5.96 7.40 13.39
CA TYR A 174 -6.08 8.33 12.27
C TYR A 174 -5.51 9.71 12.59
N TYR A 175 -4.90 10.30 11.57
CA TYR A 175 -4.53 11.71 11.51
C TYR A 175 -5.02 12.25 10.17
N ILE A 176 -6.06 13.08 10.19
CA ILE A 176 -6.72 13.60 8.99
C ILE A 176 -6.71 15.13 9.05
N ALA A 177 -6.28 15.78 7.99
CA ALA A 177 -6.35 17.22 7.86
C ALA A 177 -6.81 17.63 6.46
N TYR A 178 -7.47 18.78 6.38
CA TYR A 178 -7.97 19.31 5.12
C TYR A 178 -7.82 20.83 5.08
N ALA A 179 -7.97 21.41 3.90
CA ALA A 179 -7.97 22.84 3.67
C ALA A 179 -8.91 23.20 2.52
N GLY A 180 -9.42 24.43 2.55
CA GLY A 180 -10.13 25.02 1.42
C GLY A 180 -11.59 24.58 1.25
N LEU A 181 -12.27 24.08 2.30
CA LEU A 181 -13.72 23.90 2.24
C LEU A 181 -14.42 25.20 1.85
N SER A 182 -15.46 25.07 1.04
CA SER A 182 -16.26 26.18 0.52
C SER A 182 -17.16 26.83 1.58
N ALA A 183 -17.41 26.12 2.69
CA ALA A 183 -18.19 26.57 3.83
C ALA A 183 -17.68 25.92 5.12
N ALA A 184 -18.29 26.28 6.26
CA ALA A 184 -18.00 25.63 7.53
C ALA A 184 -18.27 24.12 7.47
N GLU A 185 -17.39 23.34 8.10
CA GLU A 185 -17.60 21.90 8.29
C GLU A 185 -18.85 21.66 9.14
N THR A 186 -19.71 20.73 8.72
CA THR A 186 -20.90 20.33 9.47
C THR A 186 -20.80 18.94 10.07
N ALA A 187 -20.02 18.05 9.46
CA ALA A 187 -19.77 16.69 9.93
C ALA A 187 -18.55 16.08 9.20
N ALA A 188 -18.00 15.01 9.76
CA ALA A 188 -17.05 14.14 9.06
C ALA A 188 -17.18 12.71 9.58
N HIS A 189 -16.99 11.74 8.68
CA HIS A 189 -17.16 10.32 8.99
C HIS A 189 -16.16 9.46 8.24
N ILE A 190 -15.92 8.26 8.76
CA ILE A 190 -15.45 7.13 7.97
C ILE A 190 -16.68 6.29 7.60
N HIS A 191 -16.85 6.05 6.31
CA HIS A 191 -17.91 5.24 5.74
C HIS A 191 -17.37 3.88 5.28
N GLY A 192 -18.26 2.88 5.21
CA GLY A 192 -17.92 1.56 4.68
C GLY A 192 -19.06 0.54 4.81
N PHE A 193 -18.99 -0.60 4.11
CA PHE A 193 -17.93 -0.97 3.16
C PHE A 193 -18.33 -0.67 1.72
N ALA A 194 -17.46 0.03 1.00
CA ALA A 194 -17.62 0.36 -0.41
C ALA A 194 -16.28 0.71 -1.05
N ARG A 195 -16.08 0.22 -2.27
CA ARG A 195 -14.98 0.62 -3.15
C ARG A 195 -15.10 2.07 -3.61
N ILE A 196 -14.02 2.57 -4.23
CA ILE A 196 -13.96 3.91 -4.84
C ILE A 196 -15.17 4.11 -5.78
N GLY A 197 -15.85 5.26 -5.64
CA GLY A 197 -17.00 5.63 -6.47
C GLY A 197 -18.35 5.03 -6.04
N VAL A 198 -18.41 4.28 -4.94
CA VAL A 198 -19.65 3.73 -4.38
C VAL A 198 -19.88 4.31 -2.98
N ASN A 199 -21.13 4.61 -2.64
CA ASN A 199 -21.52 5.13 -1.31
C ASN A 199 -21.83 3.98 -0.34
N ALA A 200 -21.50 4.18 0.93
CA ALA A 200 -21.86 3.28 2.02
C ALA A 200 -22.34 4.05 3.27
N GLY A 201 -22.84 3.30 4.26
CA GLY A 201 -23.21 3.86 5.56
C GLY A 201 -22.01 4.32 6.39
N VAL A 202 -22.29 5.05 7.47
CA VAL A 202 -21.28 5.50 8.45
C VAL A 202 -20.81 4.32 9.30
N LYS A 203 -19.49 4.16 9.42
CA LYS A 203 -18.82 3.19 10.31
C LYS A 203 -18.23 3.86 11.55
N HIS A 204 -17.70 5.08 11.39
CA HIS A 204 -17.11 5.84 12.49
C HIS A 204 -17.39 7.34 12.32
N THR A 205 -17.74 8.02 13.42
CA THR A 205 -17.90 9.49 13.43
C THR A 205 -16.58 10.13 13.79
N LEU A 206 -16.11 11.08 12.98
CA LEU A 206 -14.87 11.79 13.23
C LEU A 206 -15.10 13.07 14.06
N PRO A 207 -14.11 13.53 14.85
CA PRO A 207 -14.19 14.79 15.58
C PRO A 207 -14.44 16.00 14.67
N ALA A 208 -15.19 16.98 15.16
CA ALA A 208 -15.41 18.25 14.46
C ALA A 208 -14.14 19.13 14.47
N GLY A 209 -14.00 19.97 13.44
CA GLY A 209 -12.89 20.91 13.27
C GLY A 209 -11.81 20.40 12.32
N ASN A 210 -10.97 21.34 11.87
CA ASN A 210 -9.78 20.98 11.11
C ASN A 210 -8.72 20.39 12.03
N LEU A 211 -8.02 19.39 11.49
CA LEU A 211 -7.27 18.35 12.17
C LEU A 211 -8.15 17.41 13.00
N LYS A 212 -8.16 16.13 12.60
CA LYS A 212 -8.87 15.04 13.28
C LYS A 212 -7.83 14.02 13.69
N VAL A 213 -7.72 13.78 14.98
CA VAL A 213 -6.81 12.79 15.57
C VAL A 213 -7.59 11.93 16.52
N GLY A 214 -7.42 10.62 16.42
CA GLY A 214 -8.09 9.67 17.29
C GLY A 214 -7.87 8.24 16.84
N THR A 215 -8.61 7.35 17.48
CA THR A 215 -8.53 5.90 17.26
C THR A 215 -9.94 5.38 17.03
N TRP A 216 -10.11 4.57 16.00
CA TRP A 216 -11.30 3.77 15.81
C TRP A 216 -11.01 2.31 16.20
N ASN A 217 -11.70 1.82 17.23
CA ASN A 217 -11.72 0.40 17.55
C ASN A 217 -12.74 -0.30 16.64
N PHE A 218 -12.27 -1.13 15.70
CA PHE A 218 -13.11 -1.87 14.77
C PHE A 218 -13.37 -3.29 15.26
N THR A 219 -14.23 -4.04 14.57
CA THR A 219 -14.51 -5.45 14.88
C THR A 219 -13.73 -6.38 13.95
N ASP A 220 -13.44 -7.62 14.37
CA ASP A 220 -12.75 -8.62 13.52
C ASP A 220 -13.46 -8.86 12.17
N ALA A 221 -14.78 -8.67 12.13
CA ALA A 221 -15.59 -8.78 10.92
C ALA A 221 -15.34 -7.62 9.94
N ASP A 222 -14.81 -6.49 10.42
CA ASP A 222 -14.50 -5.31 9.63
C ASP A 222 -13.07 -5.32 9.05
N GLU A 223 -12.17 -6.14 9.61
CA GLU A 223 -10.71 -6.15 9.34
C GLU A 223 -10.36 -6.29 7.85
N GLU A 224 -10.86 -7.34 7.19
CA GLU A 224 -10.56 -7.60 5.77
C GLU A 224 -10.96 -6.42 4.88
N ASN A 225 -12.13 -5.85 5.14
CA ASN A 225 -12.63 -4.72 4.36
C ASN A 225 -11.82 -3.43 4.64
N LEU A 226 -11.37 -3.21 5.88
CA LEU A 226 -10.49 -2.09 6.20
C LEU A 226 -9.16 -2.20 5.45
N TRP A 227 -8.56 -3.39 5.52
CA TRP A 227 -7.28 -3.67 4.92
C TRP A 227 -7.28 -3.58 3.39
N ASN A 228 -8.34 -4.11 2.77
CA ASN A 228 -8.55 -4.03 1.32
C ASN A 228 -9.00 -2.65 0.82
N GLY A 229 -9.09 -1.68 1.74
CA GLY A 229 -9.39 -0.29 1.42
C GLY A 229 -10.83 -0.05 1.00
N MET A 230 -11.78 -0.77 1.60
CA MET A 230 -13.23 -0.63 1.39
C MET A 230 -13.87 0.42 2.31
N THR A 231 -13.07 1.29 2.93
CA THR A 231 -13.57 2.43 3.72
C THR A 231 -13.07 3.75 3.17
N TYR A 232 -13.79 4.84 3.45
CA TYR A 232 -13.42 6.17 2.99
C TYR A 232 -13.74 7.25 4.02
N VAL A 233 -12.90 8.28 4.06
CA VAL A 233 -13.20 9.53 4.77
C VAL A 233 -14.14 10.35 3.92
N ASN A 234 -15.15 10.95 4.53
CA ASN A 234 -16.02 11.95 3.94
C ASN A 234 -16.14 13.17 4.87
N ILE A 235 -15.97 14.37 4.33
CA ILE A 235 -16.05 15.63 5.08
C ILE A 235 -17.15 16.50 4.46
N HIS A 236 -18.10 16.90 5.29
CA HIS A 236 -19.30 17.61 4.91
C HIS A 236 -19.18 19.08 5.28
N SER A 237 -19.78 19.96 4.46
CA SER A 237 -19.89 21.38 4.77
C SER A 237 -21.33 21.87 4.58
N THR A 238 -21.61 23.10 5.03
CA THR A 238 -22.93 23.72 4.82
C THR A 238 -23.36 23.75 3.35
N ASN A 239 -22.41 23.91 2.41
CA ASN A 239 -22.72 23.93 0.97
C ASN A 239 -22.87 22.52 0.39
N PHE A 240 -22.25 21.52 1.02
CA PHE A 240 -22.23 20.14 0.55
C PHE A 240 -22.59 19.17 1.70
N PRO A 241 -23.87 19.13 2.10
CA PRO A 241 -24.30 18.30 3.24
C PRO A 241 -24.17 16.80 2.97
N GLY A 242 -24.13 16.36 1.71
CA GLY A 242 -23.85 14.97 1.32
C GLY A 242 -22.37 14.57 1.32
N GLY A 243 -21.46 15.54 1.40
CA GLY A 243 -20.02 15.36 1.28
C GLY A 243 -19.42 16.43 0.35
N GLU A 244 -18.45 17.21 0.84
CA GLU A 244 -17.67 18.14 0.02
C GLU A 244 -16.42 17.47 -0.56
N ILE A 245 -15.72 16.68 0.26
CA ILE A 245 -14.51 15.96 -0.14
C ILE A 245 -14.45 14.57 0.47
N ARG A 246 -13.99 13.61 -0.35
CA ARG A 246 -13.86 12.19 -0.01
C ARG A 246 -12.47 11.68 -0.35
N GLY A 247 -11.99 10.72 0.43
CA GLY A 247 -10.79 9.97 0.11
C GLY A 247 -10.89 8.53 0.58
N GLN A 248 -10.68 7.59 -0.33
CA GLN A 248 -10.61 6.17 0.01
C GLN A 248 -9.39 5.91 0.90
N ILE A 249 -9.59 5.16 1.98
CA ILE A 249 -8.51 4.73 2.88
C ILE A 249 -7.91 3.49 2.26
N VAL A 250 -6.68 3.56 1.76
CA VAL A 250 -6.04 2.45 1.04
C VAL A 250 -4.67 2.12 1.61
N SER A 251 -4.36 0.83 1.63
CA SER A 251 -3.05 0.26 1.96
C SER A 251 -2.21 0.00 0.71
N THR A 252 -2.83 -0.06 -0.47
CA THR A 252 -2.15 -0.28 -1.75
C THR A 252 -1.87 1.06 -2.43
N VAL A 253 -0.62 1.49 -2.33
CA VAL A 253 -0.11 2.68 -3.04
C VAL A 253 0.98 2.24 -4.02
N VAL A 254 0.86 2.71 -5.26
CA VAL A 254 1.69 2.27 -6.39
C VAL A 254 2.47 3.46 -6.93
N PRO A 255 3.75 3.64 -6.54
CA PRO A 255 4.66 4.53 -7.25
C PRO A 255 4.87 4.03 -8.69
N ILE A 256 4.73 4.92 -9.67
CA ILE A 256 4.82 4.63 -11.11
C ILE A 256 5.95 5.48 -11.71
N ASP A 257 6.87 4.87 -12.45
CA ASP A 257 7.98 5.57 -13.11
C ASP A 257 8.57 4.76 -14.27
N GLY A 258 9.41 5.40 -15.11
CA GLY A 258 9.99 4.77 -16.31
C GLY A 258 11.03 3.68 -16.03
N THR A 259 11.62 3.63 -14.83
CA THR A 259 12.59 2.59 -14.48
C THR A 259 11.93 1.23 -14.20
N GLN A 260 10.61 1.22 -14.03
CA GLN A 260 9.82 0.00 -13.85
C GLN A 260 9.35 -0.62 -15.17
N GLU A 261 9.53 0.05 -16.31
CA GLU A 261 9.22 -0.54 -17.63
C GLU A 261 10.14 -1.73 -17.95
N VAL A 262 9.70 -2.58 -18.87
CA VAL A 262 10.50 -3.73 -19.35
C VAL A 262 10.68 -3.64 -20.87
N PRO A 263 11.84 -3.18 -21.37
CA PRO A 263 12.99 -2.68 -20.62
C PRO A 263 12.77 -1.29 -19.99
N ALA A 264 13.52 -1.01 -18.92
CA ALA A 264 13.48 0.28 -18.24
C ALA A 264 13.88 1.42 -19.19
N ASN A 265 13.24 2.59 -19.02
CA ASN A 265 13.51 3.78 -19.82
C ASN A 265 13.86 5.00 -18.94
N GLY A 266 14.29 6.09 -19.58
CA GLY A 266 14.73 7.33 -18.92
C GLY A 266 13.67 8.43 -18.85
N SER A 267 12.38 8.11 -18.96
CA SER A 267 11.33 9.13 -18.87
C SER A 267 11.35 9.84 -17.50
N PRO A 268 11.19 11.18 -17.46
CA PRO A 268 10.95 11.91 -16.23
C PRO A 268 9.51 11.77 -15.71
N GLY A 269 8.65 11.06 -16.45
CA GLY A 269 7.28 10.78 -16.06
C GLY A 269 7.22 9.98 -14.78
N VAL A 270 6.34 10.39 -13.88
CA VAL A 270 6.08 9.70 -12.62
C VAL A 270 4.61 9.85 -12.22
N GLY A 271 4.12 8.93 -11.38
CA GLY A 271 2.75 8.96 -10.92
C GLY A 271 2.48 8.10 -9.70
N CYS A 272 1.30 8.27 -9.13
CA CYS A 272 0.81 7.53 -7.97
C CYS A 272 -0.50 6.83 -8.32
N GLY A 273 -0.58 5.54 -8.03
CA GLY A 273 -1.82 4.78 -8.00
C GLY A 273 -2.28 4.52 -6.57
N PHE A 274 -3.57 4.66 -6.31
CA PHE A 274 -4.24 4.28 -5.06
C PHE A 274 -5.26 3.20 -5.40
N VAL A 275 -5.20 2.05 -4.73
CA VAL A 275 -6.00 0.88 -5.08
C VAL A 275 -6.77 0.35 -3.88
N SER A 276 -8.04 0.00 -4.10
CA SER A 276 -8.86 -0.79 -3.18
C SER A 276 -9.33 -2.07 -3.85
N LEU A 277 -9.45 -3.16 -3.08
CA LEU A 277 -9.97 -4.44 -3.53
C LEU A 277 -11.33 -4.71 -2.87
N ASP A 278 -12.31 -5.08 -3.69
CA ASP A 278 -13.61 -5.59 -3.27
C ASP A 278 -13.64 -7.07 -3.64
N LEU A 279 -13.15 -7.92 -2.72
CA LEU A 279 -12.99 -9.36 -2.96
C LEU A 279 -14.36 -10.02 -3.17
N ALA A 280 -15.35 -9.67 -2.35
CA ALA A 280 -16.73 -10.14 -2.51
C ALA A 280 -17.34 -9.74 -3.87
N GLY A 281 -17.02 -8.54 -4.35
CA GLY A 281 -17.46 -8.02 -5.65
C GLY A 281 -16.58 -8.40 -6.83
N ASN A 282 -15.46 -9.10 -6.61
CA ASN A 282 -14.41 -9.39 -7.60
C ASN A 282 -13.98 -8.13 -8.38
N ASN A 283 -13.65 -7.07 -7.66
CA ASN A 283 -13.43 -5.75 -8.25
C ASN A 283 -12.20 -5.03 -7.68
N LEU A 284 -11.40 -4.46 -8.58
CA LEU A 284 -10.27 -3.61 -8.25
C LEU A 284 -10.62 -2.17 -8.63
N ALA A 285 -10.70 -1.27 -7.66
CA ALA A 285 -10.90 0.14 -7.92
C ALA A 285 -9.59 0.93 -7.79
N TYR A 286 -9.43 1.96 -8.62
CA TYR A 286 -8.17 2.69 -8.74
C TYR A 286 -8.38 4.21 -8.89
N ASP A 287 -7.45 4.97 -8.32
CA ASP A 287 -7.18 6.38 -8.62
C ASP A 287 -5.71 6.51 -9.01
N VAL A 288 -5.42 6.66 -10.31
CA VAL A 288 -4.06 6.82 -10.83
C VAL A 288 -3.87 8.23 -11.34
N ARG A 289 -2.81 8.90 -10.88
CA ARG A 289 -2.44 10.26 -11.25
C ARG A 289 -1.00 10.29 -11.69
N TYR A 290 -0.68 11.02 -12.74
CA TYR A 290 0.70 11.14 -13.23
C TYR A 290 0.99 12.55 -13.73
N ALA A 291 2.28 12.86 -13.86
CA ALA A 291 2.77 14.10 -14.45
C ALA A 291 4.04 13.84 -15.28
N ASN A 292 4.47 14.87 -16.01
CA ASN A 292 5.77 14.94 -16.67
C ASN A 292 6.04 13.84 -17.72
N LEU A 293 5.00 13.35 -18.41
CA LEU A 293 5.22 12.53 -19.60
C LEU A 293 5.95 13.31 -20.70
N THR A 294 6.75 12.63 -21.50
CA THR A 294 7.56 13.22 -22.57
C THR A 294 6.75 13.55 -23.83
N SER A 295 5.58 12.95 -24.00
CA SER A 295 4.65 13.21 -25.10
C SER A 295 3.21 12.89 -24.69
N ALA A 296 2.25 13.14 -25.59
CA ALA A 296 0.84 12.90 -25.30
C ALA A 296 0.58 11.42 -24.98
N GLU A 297 -0.24 11.19 -23.95
CA GLU A 297 -0.80 9.88 -23.63
C GLU A 297 -1.57 9.33 -24.83
N THR A 298 -1.28 8.09 -25.24
CA THR A 298 -1.98 7.38 -26.32
C THR A 298 -2.89 6.29 -25.79
N ALA A 299 -2.51 5.67 -24.66
CA ALA A 299 -3.31 4.67 -23.97
C ALA A 299 -2.81 4.47 -22.53
N ALA A 300 -3.62 3.82 -21.70
CA ALA A 300 -3.20 3.35 -20.40
C ALA A 300 -4.01 2.14 -19.96
N HIS A 301 -3.37 1.22 -19.25
CA HIS A 301 -3.94 -0.09 -18.96
C HIS A 301 -3.53 -0.61 -17.58
N ILE A 302 -4.32 -1.57 -17.09
CA ILE A 302 -3.86 -2.59 -16.15
C ILE A 302 -3.42 -3.78 -17.01
N HIS A 303 -2.18 -4.23 -16.82
CA HIS A 303 -1.64 -5.43 -17.44
C HIS A 303 -1.58 -6.58 -16.43
N GLY A 304 -1.58 -7.81 -16.94
CA GLY A 304 -1.38 -9.02 -16.15
C GLY A 304 -1.51 -10.30 -16.97
N PHE A 305 -1.01 -11.43 -16.49
CA PHE A 305 -0.25 -11.58 -15.24
C PHE A 305 1.26 -11.65 -15.53
N GLY A 306 2.05 -10.87 -14.77
CA GLY A 306 3.52 -10.81 -14.92
C GLY A 306 4.17 -10.00 -13.80
N GLY A 307 5.28 -10.53 -13.30
CA GLY A 307 6.06 -9.92 -12.22
C GLY A 307 6.84 -8.66 -12.66
N PRO A 308 7.61 -8.02 -11.75
CA PRO A 308 8.32 -6.76 -12.01
C PRO A 308 9.31 -6.79 -13.18
N THR A 309 9.75 -7.96 -13.65
CA THR A 309 10.71 -8.12 -14.75
C THR A 309 10.06 -8.62 -16.06
N GLN A 310 8.74 -8.76 -16.09
CA GLN A 310 8.01 -9.38 -17.20
C GLN A 310 6.94 -8.45 -17.77
N ASN A 311 6.78 -8.50 -19.08
CA ASN A 311 5.63 -7.90 -19.76
C ASN A 311 4.48 -8.91 -19.82
N ALA A 312 3.26 -8.42 -19.66
CA ALA A 312 2.04 -9.22 -19.75
C ALA A 312 0.99 -8.54 -20.64
N GLY A 313 -0.08 -9.27 -20.96
CA GLY A 313 -1.19 -8.77 -21.78
C GLY A 313 -2.02 -7.71 -21.04
N ILE A 314 -2.87 -7.00 -21.80
CA ILE A 314 -3.83 -6.03 -21.24
C ILE A 314 -4.96 -6.79 -20.55
N LYS A 315 -5.26 -6.41 -19.32
CA LYS A 315 -6.39 -6.92 -18.52
C LYS A 315 -7.54 -5.93 -18.44
N HIS A 316 -7.23 -4.63 -18.37
CA HIS A 316 -8.23 -3.57 -18.31
C HIS A 316 -7.72 -2.28 -18.94
N THR A 317 -8.62 -1.54 -19.61
CA THR A 317 -8.30 -0.22 -20.19
C THR A 317 -8.66 0.88 -19.21
N LEU A 318 -7.72 1.78 -18.94
CA LEU A 318 -7.92 2.92 -18.05
C LEU A 318 -8.52 4.11 -18.83
N PRO A 319 -9.32 4.98 -18.17
CA PRO A 319 -9.79 6.21 -18.79
C PRO A 319 -8.65 7.10 -19.28
N ALA A 320 -8.89 7.87 -20.33
CA ALA A 320 -7.92 8.85 -20.83
C ALA A 320 -7.78 10.05 -19.88
N GLY A 321 -6.59 10.64 -19.83
CA GLY A 321 -6.33 11.88 -19.10
C GLY A 321 -5.43 11.67 -17.87
N ALA A 322 -4.97 12.81 -17.33
CA ALA A 322 -3.97 12.87 -16.26
C ALA A 322 -4.39 12.19 -14.96
N ARG A 323 -5.69 12.04 -14.73
CA ARG A 323 -6.26 11.27 -13.62
C ARG A 323 -7.18 10.18 -14.15
N LYS A 324 -6.99 8.97 -13.65
CA LYS A 324 -7.71 7.76 -13.99
C LYS A 324 -8.42 7.31 -12.74
N LEU A 325 -9.71 7.61 -12.65
CA LEU A 325 -10.57 7.16 -11.56
C LEU A 325 -11.54 6.14 -12.13
N GLY A 326 -11.52 4.93 -11.59
CA GLY A 326 -12.35 3.88 -12.15
C GLY A 326 -12.22 2.55 -11.41
N ASN A 327 -12.71 1.51 -12.07
CA ASN A 327 -12.67 0.17 -11.54
C ASN A 327 -12.60 -0.88 -12.64
N TRP A 328 -12.04 -2.02 -12.27
CA TRP A 328 -11.92 -3.21 -13.09
C TRP A 328 -12.62 -4.36 -12.35
N ALA A 329 -13.72 -4.86 -12.91
CA ALA A 329 -14.31 -6.11 -12.48
C ALA A 329 -13.49 -7.25 -13.10
N TYR A 330 -12.60 -7.86 -12.31
CA TYR A 330 -11.73 -8.95 -12.77
C TYR A 330 -12.49 -10.30 -12.85
N GLY A 331 -13.69 -10.36 -12.27
CA GLY A 331 -14.60 -11.52 -12.37
C GLY A 331 -14.28 -12.61 -11.36
N ALA A 332 -15.19 -13.57 -11.20
CA ALA A 332 -15.15 -14.59 -10.15
C ALA A 332 -14.17 -15.75 -10.41
N VAL A 333 -13.18 -15.56 -11.29
CA VAL A 333 -12.16 -16.59 -11.51
C VAL A 333 -11.14 -16.44 -10.37
N GLN A 334 -11.20 -17.33 -9.38
CA GLN A 334 -10.36 -17.27 -8.17
C GLN A 334 -8.86 -17.14 -8.48
N SER A 335 -8.40 -17.73 -9.59
CA SER A 335 -7.00 -17.58 -10.02
C SER A 335 -6.63 -16.12 -10.33
N ASP A 336 -7.53 -15.32 -10.91
CA ASP A 336 -7.22 -13.92 -11.25
C ASP A 336 -7.10 -13.07 -9.97
N GLU A 337 -7.94 -13.32 -8.96
CA GLU A 337 -7.81 -12.67 -7.65
C GLU A 337 -6.47 -13.02 -6.99
N ASN A 338 -6.12 -14.30 -6.93
CA ASN A 338 -4.87 -14.75 -6.33
C ASN A 338 -3.65 -14.13 -7.05
N LEU A 339 -3.71 -14.00 -8.39
CA LEU A 339 -2.63 -13.37 -9.17
C LEU A 339 -2.59 -11.84 -9.00
N ILE A 340 -3.73 -11.17 -8.77
CA ILE A 340 -3.76 -9.75 -8.38
C ILE A 340 -3.12 -9.57 -7.00
N LYS A 341 -3.54 -10.39 -6.04
CA LYS A 341 -3.03 -10.41 -4.66
C LYS A 341 -1.52 -10.68 -4.64
N ALA A 342 -1.05 -11.67 -5.41
CA ALA A 342 0.37 -12.00 -5.63
C ALA A 342 1.19 -10.85 -6.27
N GLY A 343 0.54 -9.75 -6.63
CA GLY A 343 1.19 -8.59 -7.19
C GLY A 343 1.70 -8.82 -8.60
N LEU A 344 1.00 -9.64 -9.40
CA LEU A 344 1.33 -9.93 -10.80
C LEU A 344 0.55 -9.04 -11.78
N THR A 345 -0.02 -7.93 -11.30
CA THR A 345 -0.64 -6.90 -12.15
C THR A 345 0.08 -5.57 -12.01
N TYR A 346 0.03 -4.74 -13.05
CA TYR A 346 0.70 -3.44 -13.05
C TYR A 346 -0.07 -2.40 -13.86
N PHE A 347 0.04 -1.13 -13.44
CA PHE A 347 -0.35 0.00 -14.27
C PHE A 347 0.71 0.25 -15.32
N ASN A 348 0.30 0.56 -16.55
CA ASN A 348 1.18 1.04 -17.62
C ASN A 348 0.52 2.21 -18.36
N ILE A 349 1.28 3.26 -18.65
CA ILE A 349 0.83 4.43 -19.39
C ILE A 349 1.72 4.60 -20.63
N HIS A 350 1.09 4.64 -21.80
CA HIS A 350 1.74 4.70 -23.10
C HIS A 350 1.66 6.10 -23.68
N THR A 351 2.69 6.49 -24.42
CA THR A 351 2.72 7.76 -25.14
C THR A 351 3.19 7.60 -26.57
N THR A 352 3.19 8.70 -27.32
CA THR A 352 3.69 8.69 -28.71
C THR A 352 5.17 8.31 -28.79
N ASN A 353 5.99 8.78 -27.86
CA ASN A 353 7.42 8.45 -27.80
C ASN A 353 7.68 7.05 -27.24
N PHE A 354 6.77 6.55 -26.41
CA PHE A 354 6.90 5.26 -25.74
C PHE A 354 5.64 4.39 -25.96
N PRO A 355 5.44 3.86 -27.18
CA PRO A 355 4.25 3.08 -27.50
C PRO A 355 4.19 1.75 -26.73
N GLY A 356 5.33 1.20 -26.31
CA GLY A 356 5.42 0.01 -25.46
C GLY A 356 5.13 0.26 -23.98
N GLY A 357 5.10 1.52 -23.53
CA GLY A 357 4.98 1.93 -22.13
C GLY A 357 6.00 3.00 -21.78
N GLU A 358 5.55 4.16 -21.29
CA GLU A 358 6.41 5.23 -20.78
C GLU A 358 6.69 5.05 -19.29
N ILE A 359 5.65 4.77 -18.51
CA ILE A 359 5.76 4.61 -17.05
C ILE A 359 4.92 3.43 -16.57
N ARG A 360 5.50 2.64 -15.66
CA ARG A 360 4.91 1.43 -15.08
C ARG A 360 4.96 1.47 -13.56
N GLY A 361 3.98 0.82 -12.91
CA GLY A 361 4.01 0.58 -11.48
C GLY A 361 3.33 -0.73 -11.12
N GLN A 362 4.05 -1.61 -10.42
CA GLN A 362 3.52 -2.90 -9.99
C GLN A 362 2.49 -2.71 -8.88
N LEU A 363 1.29 -3.26 -9.07
CA LEU A 363 0.31 -3.36 -7.99
C LEU A 363 0.82 -4.44 -7.04
N ARG A 364 1.04 -4.06 -5.79
CA ARG A 364 1.39 -4.99 -4.72
C ARG A 364 0.40 -4.77 -3.58
N PRO A 365 -0.81 -5.31 -3.69
CA PRO A 365 -1.76 -5.26 -2.60
C PRO A 365 -1.07 -5.81 -1.35
N PRO A 366 -1.12 -5.10 -0.21
CA PRO A 366 -0.64 -5.67 1.00
C PRO A 366 -1.61 -6.76 1.43
N PHE A 367 -1.05 -7.86 1.89
CA PHE A 367 -1.79 -8.89 2.59
C PHE A 367 -1.84 -8.49 4.07
N LEU A 368 -2.94 -8.80 4.75
CA LEU A 368 -2.89 -9.04 6.20
C LEU A 368 -1.72 -10.01 6.45
N PRO A 369 -0.98 -9.93 7.58
CA PRO A 369 0.28 -10.66 7.77
C PRO A 369 0.23 -12.01 7.08
N TYR A 370 0.92 -12.05 5.94
CA TYR A 370 0.73 -13.07 4.91
C TYR A 370 0.97 -14.41 5.56
N CYS A 371 -0.05 -15.25 5.53
CA CYS A 371 0.09 -16.65 5.87
C CYS A 371 0.07 -17.43 4.57
N PRO A 372 1.23 -17.77 3.99
CA PRO A 372 1.30 -18.51 2.74
C PRO A 372 0.54 -19.85 2.79
N ALA A 373 0.33 -20.36 4.00
CA ALA A 373 -0.37 -21.60 4.27
C ALA A 373 -1.87 -21.47 4.50
N ASP A 374 -2.40 -20.26 4.65
CA ASP A 374 -3.84 -19.96 4.57
C ASP A 374 -4.14 -19.62 3.10
N PHE A 375 -4.01 -20.64 2.26
CA PHE A 375 -3.99 -20.50 0.81
C PHE A 375 -5.34 -20.12 0.23
N ASN A 376 -6.43 -20.53 0.89
CA ASN A 376 -7.79 -20.18 0.50
C ASN A 376 -8.30 -18.87 1.16
N ASP A 377 -7.46 -18.24 2.01
CA ASP A 377 -7.71 -16.95 2.67
C ASP A 377 -8.97 -16.98 3.59
N ASP A 378 -9.25 -18.16 4.19
CA ASP A 378 -10.38 -18.37 5.10
C ASP A 378 -10.02 -18.12 6.58
N ARG A 379 -8.74 -17.78 6.85
CA ARG A 379 -8.13 -17.51 8.16
C ARG A 379 -7.83 -18.75 8.99
N PHE A 380 -7.89 -19.93 8.41
CA PHE A 380 -7.56 -21.19 9.07
C PHE A 380 -6.63 -22.02 8.21
N VAL A 381 -5.35 -22.10 8.58
CA VAL A 381 -4.43 -23.09 8.00
C VAL A 381 -4.90 -24.51 8.29
N ASN A 382 -5.42 -25.19 7.27
CA ASN A 382 -6.02 -26.50 7.39
C ASN A 382 -5.87 -27.34 6.10
N GLY A 383 -6.42 -28.55 6.09
CA GLY A 383 -6.26 -29.47 4.96
C GLY A 383 -6.77 -28.92 3.61
N ASP A 384 -7.76 -28.04 3.63
CA ASP A 384 -8.33 -27.43 2.42
C ASP A 384 -7.31 -26.49 1.76
N ASP A 385 -6.47 -25.78 2.52
CA ASP A 385 -5.38 -24.97 1.98
C ASP A 385 -4.32 -25.80 1.28
N PHE A 386 -3.94 -26.94 1.91
CA PHE A 386 -2.97 -27.85 1.32
C PHE A 386 -3.51 -28.42 0.00
N ASP A 387 -4.76 -28.86 -0.01
CA ASP A 387 -5.39 -29.45 -1.20
C ASP A 387 -5.51 -28.42 -2.34
N ASP A 388 -5.91 -27.18 -2.03
CA ASP A 388 -6.02 -26.11 -3.01
C ASP A 388 -4.64 -25.70 -3.57
N TRP A 389 -3.64 -25.49 -2.70
CA TRP A 389 -2.28 -25.15 -3.12
C TRP A 389 -1.62 -26.28 -3.92
N ALA A 390 -1.68 -27.52 -3.42
CA ALA A 390 -1.04 -28.67 -4.07
C ALA A 390 -1.60 -28.92 -5.48
N SER A 391 -2.90 -28.70 -5.68
CA SER A 391 -3.51 -28.81 -7.01
C SER A 391 -2.92 -27.82 -8.03
N LEU A 392 -2.63 -26.60 -7.59
CA LEU A 392 -2.05 -25.54 -8.42
C LEU A 392 -0.55 -25.72 -8.59
N PHE A 393 0.14 -26.20 -7.56
CA PHE A 393 1.55 -26.59 -7.59
C PHE A 393 1.81 -27.69 -8.63
N ASP A 394 1.04 -28.78 -8.58
CA ASP A 394 1.14 -29.90 -9.53
C ASP A 394 0.82 -29.47 -10.97
N ALA A 395 -0.03 -28.44 -11.13
CA ALA A 395 -0.35 -27.84 -12.42
C ALA A 395 0.72 -26.86 -12.92
N GLY A 396 1.72 -26.51 -12.11
CA GLY A 396 2.71 -25.47 -12.41
C GLY A 396 2.09 -24.08 -12.55
N ALA A 397 0.98 -23.82 -11.85
CA ALA A 397 0.27 -22.54 -11.93
C ALA A 397 1.02 -21.45 -11.16
N LEU A 398 1.23 -20.29 -11.78
CA LEU A 398 1.95 -19.15 -11.17
C LEU A 398 1.35 -18.64 -9.84
N SER A 399 0.13 -19.02 -9.49
CA SER A 399 -0.46 -18.74 -8.17
C SER A 399 0.13 -19.59 -7.05
N ALA A 400 0.85 -20.67 -7.37
CA ALA A 400 1.59 -21.51 -6.44
C ALA A 400 3.08 -21.15 -6.35
N ASP A 401 3.54 -20.13 -7.08
CA ASP A 401 4.87 -19.52 -6.94
C ASP A 401 4.84 -18.57 -5.73
N LEU A 402 5.15 -19.12 -4.55
CA LEU A 402 5.02 -18.42 -3.26
C LEU A 402 6.26 -17.57 -2.94
N ASN A 403 7.39 -17.84 -3.60
CA ASN A 403 8.62 -17.04 -3.45
C ASN A 403 8.74 -15.91 -4.50
N PHE A 404 7.82 -15.88 -5.47
CA PHE A 404 7.67 -14.89 -6.52
C PHE A 404 8.87 -14.75 -7.47
N ASP A 405 9.62 -15.84 -7.69
CA ASP A 405 10.77 -15.86 -8.58
C ASP A 405 10.41 -16.12 -10.06
N GLY A 406 9.14 -16.46 -10.31
CA GLY A 406 8.58 -16.76 -11.63
C GLY A 406 8.58 -18.25 -11.98
N PHE A 407 8.93 -19.16 -11.05
CA PHE A 407 9.04 -20.59 -11.27
C PHE A 407 8.40 -21.41 -10.14
N VAL A 408 7.36 -22.20 -10.46
CA VAL A 408 6.77 -23.15 -9.50
C VAL A 408 7.66 -24.39 -9.38
N ASN A 409 8.33 -24.55 -8.25
CA ASN A 409 9.33 -25.60 -8.03
C ASN A 409 9.47 -26.01 -6.55
N GLY A 410 10.45 -26.87 -6.23
CA GLY A 410 10.65 -27.37 -4.86
C GLY A 410 10.80 -26.28 -3.80
N ASP A 411 11.32 -25.10 -4.16
CA ASP A 411 11.48 -23.98 -3.25
C ASP A 411 10.11 -23.42 -2.80
N ASP A 412 9.07 -23.47 -3.65
CA ASP A 412 7.71 -23.09 -3.27
C ASP A 412 7.05 -24.12 -2.37
N PHE A 413 7.34 -25.41 -2.60
CA PHE A 413 6.86 -26.49 -1.75
C PHE A 413 7.44 -26.38 -0.35
N ASP A 414 8.75 -26.20 -0.24
CA ASP A 414 9.42 -26.04 1.05
C ASP A 414 8.89 -24.78 1.77
N PHE A 415 8.66 -23.69 1.03
CA PHE A 415 8.05 -22.48 1.56
C PHE A 415 6.61 -22.71 2.06
N PHE A 416 5.75 -23.36 1.28
CA PHE A 416 4.38 -23.68 1.71
C PHE A 416 4.37 -24.57 2.96
N ALA A 417 5.13 -25.66 2.93
CA ALA A 417 5.17 -26.65 4.00
C ALA A 417 5.64 -26.07 5.33
N GLU A 418 6.65 -25.19 5.32
CA GLU A 418 7.14 -24.50 6.52
C GLU A 418 6.03 -23.70 7.19
N HIS A 419 5.27 -22.93 6.40
CA HIS A 419 4.19 -22.08 6.93
C HIS A 419 2.95 -22.89 7.33
N PHE A 420 2.73 -24.03 6.66
CA PHE A 420 1.63 -24.93 6.96
C PHE A 420 1.82 -25.60 8.32
N GLU A 421 3.04 -26.00 8.63
CA GLU A 421 3.38 -26.61 9.92
C GLU A 421 3.41 -25.58 11.06
N SER A 422 3.79 -24.33 10.79
CA SER A 422 3.79 -23.26 11.79
C SER A 422 2.39 -22.69 12.05
N GLY A 423 1.44 -22.88 11.13
CA GLY A 423 0.10 -22.30 11.21
C GLY A 423 0.13 -20.79 11.03
N CYS A 424 1.01 -20.31 10.12
CA CYS A 424 1.57 -18.96 10.05
C CYS A 424 2.70 -18.75 11.11
#